data_AF-A0A4R1RK05-F1
#
_entry.id   AF-A0A4R1RK05-F1
#
_cell.length_a   1.000
_cell.length_b   1.000
_cell.length_c   1.000
_cell.angle_alpha   90.00
_cell.angle_beta   90.00
_cell.angle_gamma   90.00
#
_symmetry.space_group_name_H-M   'P 1'
#
loop_
_entity.id
_entity.type
_entity.pdbx_description
1 polymer ?
#
loop_
_entity_poly.entity_id
_entity_poly.type
_entity_poly.pdbx_seq_one_letter_code
_entity_poly.pdbx_strand_id
1 'polypeptide(L)'
;MFQLTMPQRIAALVLMALLVIAGALFFIDGGQSRADTYPIAAAEQPMYVHVCGAVRKPGVIEVKAPLRKFELLKMAGGTLPEADLNRVNLAEFVQDGEQVYIPKQGEVLPENSRSKSRSTGARSRADGAAKAAEPKGPFDLNRATAAELETVPGIGPVLAAKIIEYRTQHGVFATYDDLGNVSGIGPVKLEKFRSFLYVK
;
A
#
# COMPACT_ATOMS: atom_id res chain seq x y z
N MET A 1 52.38 30.59 -51.90
CA MET A 1 52.68 30.45 -50.45
C MET A 1 52.40 31.79 -49.79
N PHE A 2 51.19 31.99 -49.25
CA PHE A 2 50.84 33.23 -48.53
C PHE A 2 51.45 33.17 -47.12
N GLN A 3 52.58 33.84 -46.93
CA GLN A 3 53.24 33.97 -45.62
C GLN A 3 52.53 35.09 -44.83
N LEU A 4 51.67 34.72 -43.87
CA LEU A 4 51.05 35.70 -42.96
C LEU A 4 52.13 36.36 -42.09
N THR A 5 52.07 37.69 -41.98
CA THR A 5 53.02 38.44 -41.15
C THR A 5 52.78 38.17 -39.66
N MET A 6 53.81 38.32 -38.83
CA MET A 6 53.74 38.05 -37.38
C MET A 6 52.51 38.67 -36.67
N PRO A 7 52.10 39.93 -36.95
CA PRO A 7 50.88 40.49 -36.34
C PRO A 7 49.59 39.82 -36.83
N GLN A 8 49.53 39.36 -38.09
CA GLN A 8 48.37 38.67 -38.64
C GLN A 8 48.20 37.25 -38.06
N ARG A 9 49.30 36.58 -37.70
CA ARG A 9 49.27 35.30 -36.98
C ARG A 9 48.69 35.43 -35.57
N ILE A 10 49.06 36.50 -34.85
CA ILE A 10 48.53 36.78 -33.52
C ILE A 10 47.03 37.12 -33.63
N ALA A 11 46.63 37.94 -34.61
CA ALA A 11 45.22 38.27 -34.84
C ALA A 11 44.39 37.02 -35.18
N ALA A 12 44.91 36.11 -36.00
CA ALA A 12 44.21 34.86 -36.35
C ALA A 12 44.05 33.91 -35.16
N LEU A 13 45.05 33.82 -34.28
CA LEU A 13 44.96 33.00 -33.05
C LEU A 13 43.98 33.58 -32.04
N VAL A 14 43.94 34.91 -31.89
CA VAL A 14 42.96 35.58 -31.01
C VAL A 14 41.53 35.38 -31.54
N LEU A 15 41.34 35.46 -32.87
CA LEU A 15 40.03 35.25 -33.49
C LEU A 15 39.56 33.80 -33.39
N MET A 16 40.47 32.82 -33.54
CA MET A 16 40.19 31.40 -33.28
C MET A 16 39.83 31.15 -31.81
N ALA A 17 40.57 31.73 -30.86
CA ALA A 17 40.27 31.60 -29.44
C ALA A 17 38.91 32.21 -29.08
N LEU A 18 38.56 33.38 -29.65
CA LEU A 18 37.25 34.01 -29.48
C LEU A 18 36.12 33.16 -30.07
N LEU A 19 36.33 32.51 -31.22
CA LEU A 19 35.34 31.60 -31.81
C LEU A 19 35.13 30.33 -30.97
N VAL A 20 36.20 29.78 -30.37
CA VAL A 20 36.09 28.61 -29.47
C VAL A 20 35.37 28.99 -28.17
N ILE A 21 35.63 30.17 -27.62
CA ILE A 21 34.94 30.67 -26.42
C ILE A 21 33.46 30.97 -26.73
N ALA A 22 33.16 31.56 -27.88
CA ALA A 22 31.78 31.79 -28.32
C ALA A 22 31.02 30.48 -28.57
N GLY A 23 31.67 29.47 -29.15
CA GLY A 23 31.10 28.12 -29.33
C GLY A 23 30.86 27.38 -28.01
N ALA A 24 31.77 27.53 -27.03
CA ALA A 24 31.61 26.96 -25.69
C ALA A 24 30.49 27.62 -24.89
N LEU A 25 30.25 28.93 -25.09
CA LEU A 25 29.12 29.63 -24.49
C LEU A 25 27.78 29.23 -25.14
N PHE A 26 27.76 28.88 -26.43
CA PHE A 26 26.55 28.44 -27.13
C PHE A 26 26.16 26.98 -26.82
N PHE A 27 27.10 26.13 -26.42
CA PHE A 27 26.85 24.71 -26.07
C PHE A 27 26.41 24.47 -24.62
N ILE A 28 26.39 25.50 -23.76
CA ILE A 28 25.92 25.40 -22.37
C ILE A 28 24.41 25.70 -22.24
N ASP A 29 23.73 26.08 -23.32
CA ASP A 29 22.28 26.36 -23.35
C ASP A 29 21.44 25.21 -23.94
N GLY A 30 22.01 23.99 -23.95
CA GLY A 30 21.36 22.77 -24.45
C GLY A 30 20.86 21.88 -23.33
N GLY A 31 19.63 22.10 -22.87
CA GLY A 31 18.82 21.03 -22.27
C GLY A 31 18.79 20.97 -20.74
N GLN A 32 18.58 22.09 -20.06
CA GLN A 32 17.80 22.03 -18.82
C GLN A 32 16.34 21.86 -19.24
N SER A 33 15.89 20.61 -19.33
CA SER A 33 14.46 20.30 -19.22
C SER A 33 14.03 20.82 -17.85
N ARG A 34 13.65 22.10 -17.79
CA ARG A 34 12.60 22.54 -16.89
C ARG A 34 11.42 21.68 -17.29
N ALA A 35 11.25 20.56 -16.59
CA ALA A 35 9.92 20.15 -16.24
C ALA A 35 9.34 21.37 -15.55
N ASP A 36 8.67 22.24 -16.32
CA ASP A 36 7.62 23.07 -15.80
C ASP A 36 6.67 22.06 -15.16
N THR A 37 6.93 21.79 -13.90
CA THR A 37 6.04 21.02 -13.05
C THR A 37 4.96 22.04 -12.81
N TYR A 38 3.96 22.04 -13.68
CA TYR A 38 2.73 22.74 -13.40
C TYR A 38 2.30 22.14 -12.06
N PRO A 39 2.18 22.92 -10.98
CA PRO A 39 1.55 22.39 -9.78
C PRO A 39 0.12 22.13 -10.22
N ILE A 40 -0.16 20.88 -10.60
CA ILE A 40 -1.50 20.37 -10.60
C ILE A 40 -1.84 20.45 -9.12
N ALA A 41 -2.52 21.53 -8.72
CA ALA A 41 -3.13 21.61 -7.41
C ALA A 41 -4.05 20.39 -7.37
N ALA A 42 -3.54 19.30 -6.80
CA ALA A 42 -4.32 18.11 -6.57
C ALA A 42 -5.54 18.60 -5.81
N ALA A 43 -6.71 18.51 -6.45
CA ALA A 43 -7.94 18.93 -5.82
C ALA A 43 -7.97 18.27 -4.44
N GLU A 44 -7.93 19.07 -3.37
CA GLU A 44 -8.00 18.59 -2.00
C GLU A 44 -9.38 17.96 -1.81
N GLN A 45 -9.51 16.68 -2.18
CA GLN A 45 -10.74 15.93 -1.97
C GLN A 45 -10.97 15.87 -0.46
N PRO A 46 -12.15 16.26 0.02
CA PRO A 46 -12.47 16.14 1.43
C PRO A 46 -12.42 14.66 1.82
N MET A 47 -11.81 14.38 2.97
CA MET A 47 -11.77 13.05 3.58
C MET A 47 -12.72 13.00 4.77
N TYR A 48 -13.29 11.84 5.04
CA TYR A 48 -14.20 11.61 6.15
C TYR A 48 -13.57 10.65 7.14
N VAL A 49 -13.44 11.08 8.40
CA VAL A 49 -12.84 10.28 9.47
C VAL A 49 -13.85 10.10 10.59
N HIS A 50 -14.07 8.86 11.04
CA HIS A 50 -14.96 8.56 12.16
C HIS A 50 -14.20 8.66 13.48
N VAL A 51 -14.53 9.64 14.33
CA VAL A 51 -13.96 9.79 15.67
C VAL A 51 -14.93 9.27 16.72
N CYS A 52 -14.46 8.35 17.56
CA CYS A 52 -15.29 7.73 18.59
C CYS A 52 -14.49 7.44 19.88
N GLY A 53 -15.20 7.11 20.96
CA GLY A 53 -14.61 6.88 22.28
C GLY A 53 -14.60 8.14 23.15
N ALA A 54 -13.52 8.34 23.91
CA ALA A 54 -13.37 9.40 24.91
C ALA A 54 -13.06 10.79 24.30
N VAL A 55 -13.95 11.28 23.43
CA VAL A 55 -13.86 12.59 22.75
C VAL A 55 -15.10 13.44 23.02
N ARG A 56 -14.97 14.77 22.92
CA ARG A 56 -16.10 15.67 23.20
C ARG A 56 -17.19 15.62 22.13
N LYS A 57 -16.81 15.56 20.86
CA LYS A 57 -17.73 15.50 19.71
C LYS A 57 -17.44 14.25 18.89
N PRO A 58 -17.97 13.07 19.27
CA PRO A 58 -17.87 11.87 18.45
C PRO A 58 -18.73 12.02 17.19
N GLY A 59 -18.33 11.34 16.12
CA GLY A 59 -19.01 11.37 14.83
C GLY A 59 -18.04 11.33 13.65
N VAL A 60 -18.59 11.43 12.45
CA VAL A 60 -17.80 11.56 11.22
C VAL A 60 -17.46 13.02 11.02
N ILE A 61 -16.18 13.33 10.82
CA ILE A 61 -15.66 14.67 10.60
C ILE A 61 -15.09 14.75 9.20
N GLU A 62 -15.50 15.77 8.45
CA GLU A 62 -14.89 16.14 7.18
C GLU A 62 -13.58 16.89 7.43
N VAL A 63 -12.50 16.42 6.81
CA VAL A 63 -11.15 16.96 6.98
C VAL A 63 -10.42 17.05 5.64
N LYS A 64 -9.34 17.84 5.62
CA LYS A 64 -8.45 17.97 4.46
C LYS A 64 -7.13 17.25 4.70
N ALA A 65 -6.64 16.52 3.70
CA ALA A 65 -5.35 15.86 3.75
C ALA A 65 -4.19 16.83 3.47
N PRO A 66 -2.98 16.60 4.00
CA PRO A 66 -2.64 15.64 5.06
C PRO A 66 -3.00 16.19 6.46
N LEU A 67 -3.55 15.35 7.34
CA LEU A 67 -3.91 15.72 8.71
C LEU A 67 -3.40 14.66 9.70
N ARG A 68 -2.94 15.06 10.88
CA ARG A 68 -2.54 14.12 11.95
C ARG A 68 -3.63 13.91 13.00
N LYS A 69 -3.56 12.79 13.73
CA LYS A 69 -4.55 12.42 14.77
C LYS A 69 -4.72 13.50 15.84
N PHE A 70 -3.65 14.18 16.26
CA PHE A 70 -3.78 15.26 17.25
C PHE A 70 -4.58 16.47 16.73
N GLU A 71 -4.53 16.76 15.44
CA GLU A 71 -5.27 17.86 14.81
C GLU A 71 -6.73 17.49 14.67
N LEU A 72 -7.00 16.25 14.23
CA LEU A 72 -8.35 15.67 14.21
C LEU A 72 -9.03 15.75 15.58
N LEU A 73 -8.29 15.44 16.66
CA LEU A 73 -8.85 15.54 18.01
C LEU A 73 -9.18 16.97 18.42
N LYS A 74 -8.40 17.97 17.99
CA LYS A 74 -8.76 19.38 18.18
C LYS A 74 -10.06 19.72 17.45
N MET A 75 -10.23 19.22 16.22
CA MET A 75 -11.46 19.39 15.44
C MET A 75 -12.67 18.70 16.10
N ALA A 76 -12.45 17.55 16.74
CA ALA A 76 -13.45 16.84 17.57
C ALA A 76 -13.75 17.53 18.92
N GLY A 77 -13.25 18.76 19.14
CA GLY A 77 -13.45 19.51 20.38
C GLY A 77 -12.53 19.08 21.53
N GLY A 78 -11.51 18.27 21.25
CA GLY A 78 -10.61 17.70 22.24
C GLY A 78 -11.14 16.40 22.85
N THR A 79 -10.36 15.89 23.80
CA THR A 79 -10.65 14.61 24.48
C THR A 79 -11.36 14.85 25.80
N LEU A 80 -12.00 13.80 26.32
CA LEU A 80 -12.55 13.79 27.67
C LEU A 80 -11.42 13.57 28.71
N PRO A 81 -11.58 13.99 29.98
CA PRO A 81 -10.57 13.81 31.03
C PRO A 81 -10.16 12.35 31.26
N GLU A 82 -11.09 11.42 31.07
CA GLU A 82 -10.87 9.98 31.21
C GLU A 82 -10.18 9.33 29.99
N ALA A 83 -9.88 10.09 28.94
CA ALA A 83 -9.20 9.58 27.76
C ALA A 83 -7.77 9.10 28.08
N ASP A 84 -7.38 7.98 27.47
CA ASP A 84 -6.03 7.44 27.56
C ASP A 84 -5.27 7.66 26.24
N LEU A 85 -4.61 8.81 26.14
CA LEU A 85 -3.85 9.18 24.94
C LEU A 85 -2.53 8.44 24.81
N ASN A 86 -2.03 7.81 25.88
CA ASN A 86 -0.79 7.00 25.82
C ASN A 86 -0.98 5.76 24.94
N ARG A 87 -2.23 5.38 24.67
CA ARG A 87 -2.61 4.23 23.84
C ARG A 87 -2.93 4.60 22.41
N VAL A 88 -2.74 5.86 22.01
CA VAL A 88 -3.04 6.38 20.67
C VAL A 88 -1.80 7.05 20.09
N ASN A 89 -1.42 6.69 18.87
CA ASN A 89 -0.33 7.37 18.17
C ASN A 89 -0.80 8.73 17.61
N LEU A 90 -0.76 9.77 18.44
CA LEU A 90 -1.21 11.13 18.07
C LEU A 90 -0.48 11.75 16.87
N ALA A 91 0.74 11.27 16.58
CA ALA A 91 1.57 11.76 15.50
C ALA A 91 1.26 11.10 14.15
N GLU A 92 0.42 10.06 14.11
CA GLU A 92 0.06 9.36 12.88
C GLU A 92 -0.83 10.23 11.99
N PHE A 93 -0.65 10.12 10.67
CA PHE A 93 -1.56 10.72 9.70
C PHE A 93 -2.88 9.96 9.67
N VAL A 94 -3.96 10.68 9.42
CA VAL A 94 -5.28 10.09 9.22
C VAL A 94 -5.54 9.83 7.75
N GLN A 95 -6.24 8.75 7.46
CA GLN A 95 -6.63 8.35 6.11
C GLN A 95 -8.14 8.52 5.93
N ASP A 96 -8.57 8.69 4.67
CA ASP A 96 -10.00 8.69 4.34
C ASP A 96 -10.66 7.36 4.75
N GLY A 97 -11.84 7.44 5.36
CA GLY A 97 -12.56 6.30 5.90
C GLY A 97 -11.95 5.68 7.17
N GLU A 98 -10.91 6.27 7.75
CA GLU A 98 -10.34 5.77 9.01
C GLU A 98 -11.32 5.94 10.17
N GLN A 99 -11.32 4.98 11.10
CA GLN A 99 -11.95 5.11 12.40
C GLN A 99 -10.90 5.32 13.48
N VAL A 100 -10.90 6.50 14.09
CA VAL A 100 -10.03 6.87 15.20
C VAL A 100 -10.77 6.69 16.51
N TYR A 101 -10.41 5.65 17.25
CA TYR A 101 -10.96 5.35 18.57
C TYR A 101 -10.05 5.88 19.67
N ILE A 102 -10.60 6.64 20.61
CA ILE A 102 -9.91 7.13 21.80
C ILE A 102 -10.36 6.31 23.01
N PRO A 103 -9.50 5.46 23.59
CA PRO A 103 -9.87 4.64 24.73
C PRO A 103 -10.00 5.47 26.01
N LYS A 104 -10.73 4.94 26.99
CA LYS A 104 -10.71 5.40 28.38
C LYS A 104 -9.58 4.75 29.17
N GLN A 105 -9.12 5.42 30.22
CA GLN A 105 -8.16 4.84 31.17
C GLN A 105 -8.75 3.57 31.80
N GLY A 106 -7.98 2.48 31.77
CA GLY A 106 -8.41 1.17 32.28
C GLY A 106 -9.35 0.38 31.36
N GLU A 107 -9.66 0.88 30.16
CA GLU A 107 -10.54 0.17 29.21
C GLU A 107 -9.85 -1.06 28.60
N VAL A 108 -10.47 -2.23 28.75
CA VAL A 108 -9.99 -3.48 28.15
C VAL A 108 -10.53 -3.58 26.72
N LEU A 109 -9.75 -3.10 25.76
CA LEU A 109 -10.04 -3.30 24.34
C LEU A 109 -9.73 -4.74 23.91
N PRO A 110 -10.66 -5.42 23.20
CA PRO A 110 -10.43 -6.76 22.68
C PRO A 110 -9.26 -6.75 21.68
N GLU A 111 -8.47 -7.82 21.65
CA GLU A 111 -7.17 -7.85 20.95
C GLU A 111 -7.27 -7.60 19.44
N ASN A 112 -8.42 -7.91 18.85
CA ASN A 112 -8.76 -7.62 17.46
C ASN A 112 -8.81 -6.11 17.13
N SER A 113 -8.98 -5.23 18.12
CA SER A 113 -8.87 -3.77 17.95
C SER A 113 -7.43 -3.25 17.92
N ARG A 114 -6.44 -4.03 18.39
CA ARG A 114 -5.00 -3.63 18.40
C ARG A 114 -4.28 -3.93 17.08
N SER A 115 -4.89 -4.70 16.18
CA SER A 115 -4.25 -5.14 14.94
C SER A 115 -4.35 -4.14 13.79
N LYS A 116 -5.25 -3.14 13.87
CA LYS A 116 -5.45 -2.15 12.80
C LYS A 116 -4.56 -0.90 12.94
N SER A 117 -3.88 -0.73 14.07
CA SER A 117 -2.96 0.39 14.34
C SER A 117 -1.47 0.02 14.11
N ARG A 118 -1.16 -1.19 13.61
CA ARG A 118 0.22 -1.66 13.36
C ARG A 118 0.57 -1.90 11.89
N SER A 119 -0.25 -1.45 10.94
CA SER A 119 -0.02 -1.75 9.52
C SER A 119 0.06 -0.52 8.61
N THR A 120 0.97 0.41 8.90
CA THR A 120 1.45 1.41 7.90
C THR A 120 2.94 1.70 8.11
N GLY A 121 3.72 0.62 8.14
CA GLY A 121 5.18 0.66 8.24
C GLY A 121 5.85 -0.56 7.61
N ALA A 122 5.22 -1.18 6.62
CA ALA A 122 5.84 -2.17 5.78
C ALA A 122 5.34 -1.95 4.36
N ARG A 123 6.24 -1.58 3.45
CA ARG A 123 6.00 -1.70 2.03
C ARG A 123 5.72 -3.18 1.77
N SER A 124 4.46 -3.52 1.57
CA SER A 124 4.05 -4.77 0.99
C SER A 124 2.83 -4.42 0.16
N ARG A 125 3.02 -4.50 -1.16
CA ARG A 125 1.96 -4.45 -2.14
C ARG A 125 0.90 -5.47 -1.73
N ALA A 126 -0.23 -4.99 -1.25
CA ALA A 126 -1.43 -5.79 -1.03
C ALA A 126 -2.62 -4.83 -1.14
N ASP A 127 -2.79 -4.29 -2.35
CA ASP A 127 -4.05 -3.69 -2.75
C ASP A 127 -5.12 -4.79 -2.85
N GLY A 128 -6.27 -4.52 -2.22
CA GLY A 128 -7.56 -4.96 -2.74
C GLY A 128 -8.23 -6.12 -2.02
N ALA A 129 -8.77 -5.87 -0.83
CA ALA A 129 -9.93 -6.63 -0.36
C ALA A 129 -11.21 -6.09 -1.03
N ALA A 130 -12.10 -7.02 -1.39
CA ALA A 130 -13.51 -6.83 -1.76
C ALA A 130 -13.82 -6.26 -3.16
N LYS A 131 -13.54 -7.06 -4.19
CA LYS A 131 -14.54 -7.28 -5.24
C LYS A 131 -14.82 -8.78 -5.26
N ALA A 132 -16.08 -9.18 -5.16
CA ALA A 132 -16.49 -10.55 -5.44
C ALA A 132 -16.06 -10.87 -6.88
N ALA A 133 -14.86 -11.43 -7.01
CA ALA A 133 -14.31 -11.88 -8.26
C ALA A 133 -14.87 -13.28 -8.48
N GLU A 134 -15.52 -13.45 -9.64
CA GLU A 134 -15.91 -14.75 -10.18
C GLU A 134 -14.77 -15.78 -10.00
N PRO A 135 -15.11 -17.05 -9.75
CA PRO A 135 -14.12 -18.08 -9.46
C PRO A 135 -13.11 -18.14 -10.60
N LYS A 136 -11.87 -17.71 -10.30
CA LYS A 136 -10.75 -17.74 -11.24
C LYS A 136 -10.23 -19.17 -11.36
N GLY A 137 -10.96 -19.96 -12.14
CA GLY A 137 -10.54 -21.28 -12.61
C GLY A 137 -10.29 -22.31 -11.51
N PRO A 138 -9.92 -23.53 -11.90
CA PRO A 138 -9.50 -24.53 -10.94
C PRO A 138 -8.10 -24.17 -10.41
N PHE A 139 -7.90 -24.25 -9.09
CA PHE A 139 -6.61 -24.02 -8.42
C PHE A 139 -5.89 -25.34 -8.16
N ASP A 140 -4.57 -25.33 -8.31
CA ASP A 140 -3.72 -26.48 -7.99
C ASP A 140 -3.52 -26.57 -6.47
N LEU A 141 -3.97 -27.65 -5.82
CA LEU A 141 -3.87 -27.86 -4.38
C LEU A 141 -2.43 -27.73 -3.84
N ASN A 142 -1.43 -28.10 -4.64
CA ASN A 142 -0.03 -28.08 -4.22
C ASN A 142 0.57 -26.69 -4.27
N ARG A 143 0.00 -25.77 -5.06
CA ARG A 143 0.54 -24.43 -5.29
C ARG A 143 -0.33 -23.30 -4.79
N ALA A 144 -1.63 -23.56 -4.61
CA ALA A 144 -2.58 -22.57 -4.17
C ALA A 144 -2.15 -21.94 -2.84
N THR A 145 -2.33 -20.62 -2.77
CA THR A 145 -2.16 -19.81 -1.57
C THR A 145 -3.43 -19.87 -0.71
N ALA A 146 -3.34 -19.44 0.56
CA ALA A 146 -4.51 -19.40 1.45
C ALA A 146 -5.63 -18.54 0.85
N ALA A 147 -5.27 -17.36 0.32
CA ALA A 147 -6.21 -16.45 -0.30
C ALA A 147 -6.88 -17.04 -1.55
N GLU A 148 -6.17 -17.82 -2.37
CA GLU A 148 -6.75 -18.50 -3.53
C GLU A 148 -7.71 -19.60 -3.11
N LEU A 149 -7.34 -20.42 -2.12
CA LEU A 149 -8.23 -21.45 -1.57
C LEU A 149 -9.50 -20.86 -0.96
N GLU A 150 -9.40 -19.71 -0.29
CA GLU A 150 -10.54 -18.98 0.28
C GLU A 150 -11.53 -18.43 -0.77
N THR A 151 -11.12 -18.33 -2.04
CA THR A 151 -12.05 -17.94 -3.12
C THR A 151 -12.96 -19.08 -3.55
N VAL A 152 -12.67 -20.33 -3.13
CA VAL A 152 -13.47 -21.50 -3.46
C VAL A 152 -14.73 -21.55 -2.58
N PRO A 153 -15.94 -21.65 -3.17
CA PRO A 153 -17.18 -21.71 -2.41
C PRO A 153 -17.17 -22.86 -1.39
N GLY A 154 -17.30 -22.52 -0.11
CA GLY A 154 -17.28 -23.50 0.99
C GLY A 154 -15.90 -23.78 1.60
N ILE A 155 -14.85 -23.10 1.13
CA ILE A 155 -13.53 -23.06 1.76
C ILE A 155 -13.36 -21.70 2.43
N GLY A 156 -13.39 -21.70 3.76
CA GLY A 156 -13.08 -20.52 4.57
C GLY A 156 -11.64 -20.53 5.08
N PRO A 157 -11.21 -19.48 5.79
CA PRO A 157 -9.83 -19.32 6.27
C PRO A 157 -9.34 -20.51 7.11
N VAL A 158 -10.23 -21.08 7.93
CA VAL A 158 -9.93 -22.27 8.75
C VAL A 158 -9.63 -23.49 7.88
N LEU A 159 -10.39 -23.69 6.80
CA LEU A 159 -10.22 -24.85 5.93
C LEU A 159 -9.01 -24.67 5.00
N ALA A 160 -8.81 -23.47 4.47
CA ALA A 160 -7.64 -23.12 3.68
C ALA A 160 -6.35 -23.33 4.50
N ALA A 161 -6.31 -22.88 5.75
CA ALA A 161 -5.19 -23.11 6.65
C ALA A 161 -4.90 -24.61 6.85
N LYS A 162 -5.95 -25.43 7.04
CA LYS A 162 -5.80 -26.89 7.19
C LYS A 162 -5.28 -27.58 5.93
N ILE A 163 -5.68 -27.14 4.74
CA ILE A 163 -5.17 -27.69 3.46
C ILE A 163 -3.68 -27.37 3.33
N ILE A 164 -3.26 -26.16 3.69
CA ILE A 164 -1.85 -25.75 3.67
C ILE A 164 -1.05 -26.51 4.73
N GLU A 165 -1.59 -26.64 5.93
CA GLU A 165 -0.96 -27.39 7.01
C GLU A 165 -0.77 -28.86 6.64
N TYR A 166 -1.79 -29.49 6.04
CA TYR A 166 -1.71 -30.86 5.56
C TYR A 166 -0.57 -31.05 4.56
N ARG A 167 -0.42 -30.17 3.55
CA ARG A 167 0.69 -30.29 2.59
C ARG A 167 2.07 -30.03 3.21
N THR A 168 2.13 -29.24 4.28
CA THR A 168 3.38 -28.98 5.01
C THR A 168 3.78 -30.18 5.87
N GLN A 169 2.81 -30.88 6.47
CA GLN A 169 3.07 -32.01 7.37
C GLN A 169 3.19 -33.35 6.64
N HIS A 170 2.37 -33.58 5.61
CA HIS A 170 2.28 -34.85 4.87
C HIS A 170 2.95 -34.82 3.50
N GLY A 171 3.47 -33.66 3.09
CA GLY A 171 4.01 -33.45 1.74
C GLY A 171 2.91 -33.10 0.73
N VAL A 172 3.31 -32.95 -0.53
CA VAL A 172 2.37 -32.59 -1.62
C VAL A 172 1.25 -33.63 -1.76
N PHE A 173 0.06 -33.17 -2.14
CA PHE A 173 -1.05 -34.03 -2.54
C PHE A 173 -0.64 -34.80 -3.80
N ALA A 174 -0.70 -36.12 -3.76
CA ALA A 174 -0.37 -36.98 -4.90
C ALA A 174 -1.60 -37.20 -5.79
N THR A 175 -2.77 -37.28 -5.18
CA THR A 175 -4.05 -37.43 -5.85
C THR A 175 -5.08 -36.44 -5.32
N TYR A 176 -6.13 -36.21 -6.10
CA TYR A 176 -7.24 -35.35 -5.66
C TYR A 176 -7.94 -35.91 -4.41
N ASP A 177 -8.05 -37.24 -4.30
CA ASP A 177 -8.75 -37.90 -3.21
C ASP A 177 -8.02 -37.75 -1.87
N ASP A 178 -6.71 -37.44 -1.89
CA ASP A 178 -5.92 -37.11 -0.70
C ASP A 178 -6.46 -35.87 0.04
N LEU A 179 -7.19 -34.99 -0.66
CA LEU A 179 -7.88 -33.85 -0.04
C LEU A 179 -8.90 -34.29 1.02
N GLY A 180 -9.46 -35.50 0.88
CA GLY A 180 -10.39 -36.08 1.85
C GLY A 180 -9.75 -36.43 3.20
N ASN A 181 -8.42 -36.53 3.26
CA ASN A 181 -7.70 -36.76 4.51
C ASN A 181 -7.56 -35.48 5.35
N VAL A 182 -7.90 -34.31 4.80
CA VAL A 182 -7.88 -33.04 5.52
C VAL A 182 -9.10 -32.94 6.45
N SER A 183 -8.83 -32.74 7.75
CA SER A 183 -9.87 -32.62 8.78
C SER A 183 -10.92 -31.55 8.46
N GLY A 184 -12.15 -31.98 8.19
CA GLY A 184 -13.28 -31.09 7.86
C GLY A 184 -13.67 -31.08 6.38
N ILE A 185 -12.97 -31.86 5.54
CA ILE A 185 -13.34 -32.16 4.15
C ILE A 185 -13.88 -33.58 4.09
N GLY A 186 -15.21 -33.72 4.10
CA GLY A 186 -15.88 -35.00 3.86
C GLY A 186 -16.18 -35.22 2.37
N PRO A 187 -16.69 -36.42 1.99
CA PRO A 187 -16.97 -36.78 0.60
C PRO A 187 -17.89 -35.78 -0.12
N VAL A 188 -18.91 -35.26 0.59
CA VAL A 188 -19.83 -34.25 0.05
C VAL A 188 -19.14 -32.93 -0.32
N LYS A 189 -18.12 -32.52 0.44
CA LYS A 189 -17.35 -31.31 0.13
C LYS A 189 -16.33 -31.57 -0.96
N LEU A 190 -15.72 -32.76 -0.95
CA LEU A 190 -14.75 -33.19 -1.96
C LEU A 190 -15.35 -33.16 -3.38
N GLU A 191 -16.61 -33.61 -3.55
CA GLU A 191 -17.30 -33.49 -4.83
C GLU A 191 -17.54 -32.04 -5.27
N LYS A 192 -17.97 -31.18 -4.34
CA LYS A 192 -18.23 -29.76 -4.62
C LYS A 192 -16.98 -28.99 -5.04
N PHE A 193 -15.81 -29.43 -4.57
CA PHE A 193 -14.55 -28.79 -4.89
C PHE A 193 -13.95 -29.27 -6.22
N ARG A 194 -14.46 -30.33 -6.85
CA ARG A 194 -13.88 -30.88 -8.09
C ARG A 194 -13.89 -29.90 -9.26
N SER A 195 -14.85 -28.97 -9.28
CA SER A 195 -14.93 -27.93 -10.31
C SER A 195 -13.97 -26.76 -10.08
N PHE A 196 -13.36 -26.67 -8.90
CA PHE A 196 -12.55 -25.52 -8.47
C PHE A 196 -11.13 -25.88 -8.06
N LEU A 197 -10.80 -27.16 -7.90
CA LEU A 197 -9.51 -27.62 -7.42
C LEU A 197 -9.04 -28.81 -8.26
N TYR A 198 -7.73 -28.88 -8.49
CA TYR A 198 -7.08 -30.01 -9.14
C TYR A 198 -5.70 -30.30 -8.50
N VAL A 199 -5.12 -31.44 -8.85
CA VAL A 199 -3.74 -31.82 -8.48
C VAL A 199 -2.96 -32.03 -9.76
N LYS A 200 -1.74 -31.49 -9.83
CA LYS A 200 -0.80 -31.68 -10.95
C LYS A 200 0.55 -32.21 -10.45
#